data_AF-A0A1R3R7I6-F1
#
_entry.id   AF-A0A1R3R7I6-F1
#
_cell.length_a   1.000
_cell.length_b   1.000
_cell.length_c   1.000
_cell.angle_alpha   90.00
_cell.angle_beta   90.00
_cell.angle_gamma   90.00
#
_symmetry.space_group_name_H-M   'P 1'
#
loop_
_entity.id
_entity.type
_entity.pdbx_description
1 polymer ?
#
loop_
_entity_poly.entity_id
_entity_poly.type
_entity_poly.pdbx_seq_one_letter_code
_entity_poly.pdbx_strand_id
1 'polypeptide(L)'
;MHLDHKIPWNTAATHINYIRSNPRFTPRRTDFFSRNKPSESTDLNHFRRTLIHTIREFSTTEESKPLTPVALDNLLSDDLLSYPENHFSLGPHTTNSARNNPLSPKHQTIQYWIDRAGTPPTSYTSGDGDLADAIKMLIIIAGSAQKDDTMSQAMSREAISVLLTLSRHPQVPLHTLANIHWGHAFGVEFVADTALTVYILINLMDGVIFSKRDDNEISLLEMRSFQYWAGHALANYDYPAQNIPHRRFWSEMGVTDDWVCEQRGREGLPVFGGIDPL
;
A
#
# COMPACT_ATOMS: atom_id res chain seq x y z
N MET A 1 5.18 2.85 13.71
CA MET A 1 6.08 3.91 13.22
C MET A 1 6.66 4.65 14.42
N HIS A 2 7.96 4.97 14.49
CA HIS A 2 8.56 5.68 15.64
C HIS A 2 7.90 7.06 15.90
N LEU A 3 7.21 7.63 14.90
CA LEU A 3 6.51 8.92 14.96
C LEU A 3 5.01 8.82 15.22
N ASP A 4 4.47 7.64 15.51
CA ASP A 4 3.03 7.44 15.69
C ASP A 4 2.46 8.28 16.84
N HIS A 5 3.26 8.50 17.88
CA HIS A 5 2.95 9.40 19.00
C HIS A 5 2.79 10.88 18.60
N LYS A 6 3.29 11.31 17.43
CA LYS A 6 3.13 12.69 16.92
C LYS A 6 1.77 12.90 16.24
N ILE A 7 1.13 11.83 15.76
CA ILE A 7 -0.13 11.92 15.03
C ILE A 7 -1.28 11.97 16.05
N PRO A 8 -2.20 12.97 15.98
CA PRO A 8 -3.24 13.15 16.98
C PRO A 8 -4.43 12.20 16.74
N TRP A 9 -4.18 10.89 16.78
CA TRP A 9 -5.18 9.83 16.56
C TRP A 9 -6.37 9.95 17.50
N ASN A 10 -6.10 10.21 18.79
CA ASN A 10 -7.14 10.39 19.80
C ASN A 10 -8.06 11.56 19.46
N THR A 11 -7.51 12.68 18.99
CA THR A 11 -8.29 13.85 18.57
C THR A 11 -9.24 13.48 17.44
N ALA A 12 -8.76 12.77 16.41
CA ALA A 12 -9.61 12.30 15.31
C ALA A 12 -10.66 11.29 15.78
N ALA A 13 -10.27 10.31 16.61
CA ALA A 13 -11.17 9.28 17.13
C ALA A 13 -12.32 9.86 17.97
N THR A 14 -12.14 11.01 18.63
CA THR A 14 -13.22 11.65 19.40
C THR A 14 -14.42 12.09 18.55
N HIS A 15 -14.23 12.22 17.23
CA HIS A 15 -15.28 12.60 16.27
C HIS A 15 -15.95 11.38 15.62
N ILE A 16 -15.48 10.18 15.92
CA ILE A 16 -15.94 8.95 15.30
C ILE A 16 -16.63 8.07 16.34
N ASN A 17 -17.68 7.38 15.91
CA ASN A 17 -18.33 6.35 16.69
C ASN A 17 -18.41 5.06 15.86
N TYR A 18 -17.94 3.96 16.44
CA TYR A 18 -18.23 2.63 15.93
C TYR A 18 -19.67 2.25 16.27
N ILE A 19 -20.46 1.89 15.26
CA ILE A 19 -21.84 1.41 15.43
C ILE A 19 -21.97 0.08 14.70
N ARG A 20 -22.22 -1.00 15.45
CA ARG A 20 -22.54 -2.32 14.91
C ARG A 20 -23.96 -2.32 14.32
N SER A 21 -24.12 -2.85 13.12
CA SER A 21 -25.40 -3.02 12.40
C SER A 21 -26.29 -1.78 12.46
N ASN A 22 -25.77 -0.63 12.01
CA ASN A 22 -26.46 0.65 12.11
C ASN A 22 -27.83 0.60 11.38
N PRO A 23 -28.96 0.77 12.11
CA PRO A 23 -30.29 0.65 11.54
C PRO A 23 -30.66 1.79 10.57
N ARG A 24 -29.87 2.87 10.53
CA ARG A 24 -30.10 4.00 9.61
C ARG A 24 -29.76 3.68 8.15
N PHE A 25 -29.09 2.56 7.88
CA PHE A 25 -28.69 2.14 6.55
C PHE A 25 -29.45 0.86 6.15
N THR A 26 -29.76 0.73 4.87
CA THR A 26 -30.33 -0.50 4.28
C THR A 26 -29.49 -0.88 3.06
N PRO A 27 -28.77 -2.02 3.08
CA PRO A 27 -28.62 -2.95 4.20
C PRO A 27 -27.94 -2.28 5.42
N ARG A 28 -28.21 -2.81 6.62
CA ARG A 28 -27.57 -2.32 7.85
C ARG A 28 -26.07 -2.52 7.73
N ARG A 29 -25.29 -1.53 8.18
CA ARG A 29 -23.83 -1.56 8.07
C ARG A 29 -23.16 -1.37 9.42
N THR A 30 -22.12 -2.15 9.68
CA THR A 30 -21.22 -1.94 10.81
C THR A 30 -20.05 -1.08 10.32
N ASP A 31 -19.83 0.09 10.92
CA ASP A 31 -18.76 0.98 10.50
C ASP A 31 -18.48 2.12 11.51
N PHE A 32 -17.56 3.00 11.13
CA PHE A 32 -17.35 4.32 11.68
C PHE A 32 -18.40 5.33 11.18
N PHE A 33 -18.93 6.10 12.11
CA PHE A 33 -19.90 7.16 11.85
C PHE A 33 -19.47 8.44 12.56
N SER A 34 -19.66 9.59 11.89
CA SER A 34 -19.42 10.89 12.50
C SER A 34 -20.33 11.11 13.72
N ARG A 35 -19.76 11.70 14.78
CA ARG A 35 -20.49 12.19 15.94
C ARG A 35 -21.10 13.59 15.70
N ASN A 36 -20.76 14.23 14.59
CA ASN A 36 -21.19 15.58 14.20
C ASN A 36 -20.94 16.63 15.30
N LYS A 37 -19.75 16.59 15.92
CA LYS A 37 -19.38 17.58 16.94
C LYS A 37 -19.08 18.93 16.28
N PRO A 38 -19.36 20.07 16.94
CA PRO A 38 -19.08 21.39 16.37
C PRO A 38 -17.60 21.62 16.00
N SER A 39 -16.66 20.99 16.71
CA SER A 39 -15.22 21.14 16.45
C SER A 39 -14.66 20.19 15.39
N GLU A 40 -15.48 19.29 14.83
CA GLU A 40 -15.03 18.21 13.93
C GLU A 40 -14.19 18.73 12.76
N SER A 41 -14.66 19.78 12.08
CA SER A 41 -13.92 20.37 10.95
C SER A 41 -12.54 20.87 11.35
N THR A 42 -12.44 21.59 12.47
CA THR A 42 -11.16 22.15 12.95
C THR A 42 -10.20 21.04 13.36
N ASP A 43 -10.69 20.08 14.12
CA ASP A 43 -9.89 18.99 14.68
C ASP A 43 -9.40 18.03 13.60
N LEU A 44 -10.27 17.66 12.64
CA LEU A 44 -9.88 16.83 11.50
C LEU A 44 -8.93 17.56 10.54
N ASN A 45 -9.09 18.88 10.37
CA ASN A 45 -8.13 19.69 9.61
C ASN A 45 -6.75 19.73 10.29
N HIS A 46 -6.71 19.83 11.62
CA HIS A 46 -5.47 19.73 12.39
C HIS A 46 -4.83 18.34 12.22
N PHE A 47 -5.60 17.27 12.42
CA PHE A 47 -5.14 15.89 12.20
C PHE A 47 -4.53 15.71 10.81
N ARG A 48 -5.24 16.10 9.75
CA ARG A 48 -4.76 16.01 8.36
C ARG A 48 -3.45 16.75 8.16
N ARG A 49 -3.33 17.98 8.67
CA ARG A 49 -2.10 18.78 8.54
C ARG A 49 -0.92 18.12 9.25
N THR A 50 -1.13 17.61 10.47
CA THR A 50 -0.09 16.93 11.23
C THR A 50 0.36 15.64 10.55
N LEU A 51 -0.58 14.81 10.08
CA LEU A 51 -0.28 13.59 9.32
C LEU A 51 0.57 13.89 8.08
N ILE A 52 0.17 14.86 7.26
CA ILE A 52 0.93 15.28 6.07
C ILE A 52 2.33 15.78 6.46
N HIS A 53 2.42 16.57 7.52
CA HIS A 53 3.71 17.08 8.00
C HIS A 53 4.64 15.95 8.45
N THR A 54 4.12 14.98 9.22
CA THR A 54 4.89 13.81 9.68
C THR A 54 5.38 12.95 8.52
N ILE A 55 4.55 12.72 7.50
CA ILE A 55 4.97 11.99 6.29
C ILE A 55 6.11 12.74 5.60
N ARG A 56 5.98 14.06 5.40
CA ARG A 56 7.03 14.88 4.77
C ARG A 56 8.34 14.90 5.57
N GLU A 57 8.26 15.05 6.89
CA GLU A 57 9.42 15.00 7.79
C GLU A 57 10.17 13.67 7.65
N PHE A 58 9.42 12.56 7.61
CA PHE A 58 9.99 11.24 7.39
C PHE A 58 10.62 11.11 6.00
N SER A 59 9.92 11.51 4.93
CA SER A 59 10.46 11.47 3.57
C SER A 59 11.76 12.26 3.43
N THR A 60 11.83 13.48 3.96
CA THR A 60 13.08 14.30 3.95
C THR A 60 14.20 13.61 4.73
N THR A 61 13.88 12.95 5.84
CA THR A 61 14.87 12.20 6.62
C THR A 61 15.40 11.00 5.84
N GLU A 62 14.52 10.23 5.18
CA GLU A 62 14.92 9.10 4.35
C GLU A 62 15.75 9.54 3.14
N GLU A 63 15.39 10.65 2.48
CA GLU A 63 16.15 11.24 1.37
C GLU A 63 17.58 11.66 1.76
N SER A 64 17.80 12.01 3.03
CA SER A 64 19.11 12.42 3.53
C SER A 64 20.07 11.26 3.81
N LYS A 65 19.57 10.02 3.79
CA LYS A 65 20.40 8.85 4.08
C LYS A 65 21.42 8.62 2.95
N PRO A 66 22.64 8.13 3.29
CA PRO A 66 23.64 7.82 2.27
C PRO A 66 23.10 6.78 1.27
N LEU A 67 23.29 7.08 -0.01
CA LEU A 67 22.95 6.15 -1.09
C LEU A 67 24.09 5.17 -1.33
N THR A 68 23.74 3.94 -1.66
CA THR A 68 24.70 2.97 -2.16
C THR A 68 24.87 3.20 -3.66
N PRO A 69 26.11 3.28 -4.20
CA PRO A 69 26.32 3.34 -5.63
C PRO A 69 25.72 2.10 -6.32
N VAL A 70 24.93 2.32 -7.36
CA VAL A 70 24.31 1.26 -8.17
C VAL A 70 24.96 1.25 -9.55
N ALA A 71 25.39 0.08 -10.00
CA ALA A 71 25.94 -0.09 -11.34
C ALA A 71 24.81 -0.13 -12.38
N LEU A 72 24.96 0.56 -13.51
CA LEU A 72 23.89 0.68 -14.50
C LEU A 72 23.64 -0.62 -15.29
N ASP A 73 24.66 -1.47 -15.38
CA ASP A 73 24.61 -2.82 -15.96
C ASP A 73 24.11 -3.88 -14.96
N ASN A 74 24.08 -3.55 -13.68
CA ASN A 74 23.59 -4.41 -12.59
C ASN A 74 22.83 -3.57 -11.54
N LEU A 75 21.69 -3.02 -11.97
CA LEU A 75 20.81 -2.19 -11.16
C LEU A 75 20.28 -2.93 -9.94
N LEU A 76 19.90 -4.20 -10.09
CA LEU A 76 19.35 -5.02 -9.03
C LEU A 76 20.31 -6.18 -8.77
N SER A 77 20.80 -6.32 -7.55
CA SER A 77 21.55 -7.51 -7.15
C SER A 77 20.68 -8.76 -7.23
N ASP A 78 21.31 -9.93 -7.35
CA ASP A 78 20.61 -11.22 -7.30
C ASP A 78 19.87 -11.42 -5.96
N ASP A 79 20.43 -10.85 -4.89
CA ASP A 79 19.80 -10.82 -3.57
C ASP A 79 18.51 -9.98 -3.60
N LEU A 80 18.54 -8.77 -4.16
CA LEU A 80 17.36 -7.93 -4.29
C LEU A 80 16.31 -8.53 -5.23
N LEU A 81 16.75 -9.18 -6.31
CA LEU A 81 15.86 -9.89 -7.23
C LEU A 81 15.10 -11.03 -6.56
N SER A 82 15.78 -11.85 -5.77
CA SER A 82 15.18 -13.01 -5.09
C SER A 82 14.49 -12.64 -3.78
N TYR A 83 14.70 -11.42 -3.27
CA TYR A 83 14.15 -10.96 -2.00
C TYR A 83 12.62 -11.10 -1.89
N PRO A 84 11.80 -10.73 -2.91
CA PRO A 84 10.35 -10.88 -2.81
C PRO A 84 9.89 -12.33 -2.63
N GLU A 85 10.56 -13.29 -3.26
CA GLU A 85 10.26 -14.72 -3.13
C GLU A 85 10.47 -15.18 -1.68
N ASN A 86 11.60 -14.77 -1.08
CA ASN A 86 11.95 -15.15 0.28
C ASN A 86 11.10 -14.42 1.34
N HIS A 87 10.98 -13.09 1.22
CA HIS A 87 10.37 -12.24 2.24
C HIS A 87 8.84 -12.30 2.24
N PHE A 88 8.23 -12.36 1.04
CA PHE A 88 6.77 -12.41 0.88
C PHE A 88 6.25 -13.81 0.52
N SER A 89 7.12 -14.82 0.48
CA SER A 89 6.76 -16.21 0.14
C SER A 89 6.10 -16.33 -1.24
N LEU A 90 6.64 -15.61 -2.21
CA LEU A 90 6.14 -15.61 -3.60
C LEU A 90 6.75 -16.75 -4.41
N GLY A 91 6.03 -17.20 -5.43
CA GLY A 91 6.62 -18.03 -6.48
C GLY A 91 7.54 -17.20 -7.39
N PRO A 92 8.36 -17.87 -8.22
CA PRO A 92 9.26 -17.19 -9.14
C PRO A 92 8.50 -16.32 -10.16
N HIS A 93 9.21 -15.36 -10.75
CA HIS A 93 8.66 -14.51 -11.80
C HIS A 93 8.25 -15.36 -13.02
N THR A 94 6.95 -15.39 -13.27
CA THR A 94 6.34 -16.12 -14.40
C THR A 94 5.24 -15.30 -15.07
N THR A 95 4.50 -14.54 -14.27
CA THR A 95 3.46 -13.60 -14.68
C THR A 95 3.36 -12.47 -13.66
N ASN A 96 2.74 -11.36 -14.04
CA ASN A 96 2.44 -10.26 -13.12
C ASN A 96 1.19 -10.60 -12.32
N SER A 97 1.39 -11.14 -11.11
CA SER A 97 0.32 -11.51 -10.19
C SER A 97 0.76 -11.25 -8.75
N ALA A 98 -0.19 -11.23 -7.82
CA ALA A 98 0.07 -11.04 -6.40
C ALA A 98 0.67 -12.30 -5.74
N ARG A 99 0.96 -13.35 -6.52
CA ARG A 99 1.53 -14.63 -6.06
C ARG A 99 2.92 -14.91 -6.65
N ASN A 100 3.37 -14.06 -7.58
CA ASN A 100 4.64 -14.21 -8.26
C ASN A 100 5.53 -13.01 -7.99
N ASN A 101 6.84 -13.23 -8.02
CA ASN A 101 7.83 -12.18 -7.91
C ASN A 101 7.63 -11.12 -9.02
N PRO A 102 7.42 -9.84 -8.70
CA PRO A 102 7.33 -8.78 -9.70
C PRO A 102 8.67 -8.40 -10.32
N LEU A 103 9.78 -8.80 -9.69
CA LEU A 103 11.12 -8.53 -10.19
C LEU A 103 11.60 -9.65 -11.11
N SER A 104 12.25 -9.28 -12.21
CA SER A 104 12.79 -10.21 -13.19
C SER A 104 14.24 -9.86 -13.54
N PRO A 105 15.05 -10.80 -14.06
CA PRO A 105 16.41 -10.51 -14.49
C PRO A 105 16.52 -9.37 -15.52
N LYS A 106 15.46 -9.13 -16.32
CA LYS A 106 15.45 -8.01 -17.28
C LYS A 106 15.56 -6.65 -16.59
N HIS A 107 15.06 -6.53 -15.36
CA HIS A 107 15.06 -5.29 -14.61
C HIS A 107 16.47 -4.89 -14.11
N GLN A 108 17.46 -5.79 -14.17
CA GLN A 108 18.85 -5.53 -13.75
C GLN A 108 19.58 -4.56 -14.67
N THR A 109 19.16 -4.35 -15.91
CA THR A 109 19.92 -3.53 -16.85
C THR A 109 19.21 -2.22 -17.14
N ILE A 110 19.89 -1.08 -17.00
CA ILE A 110 19.32 0.24 -17.31
C ILE A 110 18.80 0.31 -18.75
N GLN A 111 19.48 -0.37 -19.68
CA GLN A 111 19.12 -0.39 -21.09
C GLN A 111 17.71 -0.96 -21.31
N TYR A 112 17.29 -1.96 -20.52
CA TYR A 112 15.93 -2.48 -20.61
C TYR A 112 14.88 -1.41 -20.31
N TRP A 113 15.10 -0.59 -19.27
CA TRP A 113 14.22 0.52 -18.93
C TRP A 113 14.20 1.59 -20.02
N ILE A 114 15.37 1.92 -20.57
CA ILE A 114 15.52 2.90 -21.68
C ILE A 114 14.80 2.41 -22.94
N ASP A 115 15.02 1.16 -23.33
CA ASP A 115 14.43 0.57 -24.54
C ASP A 115 12.91 0.50 -24.45
N ARG A 116 12.39 0.15 -23.26
CA ARG A 116 10.94 0.11 -23.00
C ARG A 116 10.30 1.49 -23.04
N ALA A 117 11.03 2.52 -22.63
CA ALA A 117 10.56 3.90 -22.72
C ALA A 117 10.45 4.43 -24.16
N GLY A 118 11.06 3.72 -25.12
CA GLY A 118 10.98 4.01 -26.55
C GLY A 118 11.80 5.23 -26.98
N THR A 119 11.45 5.77 -28.14
CA THR A 119 12.12 6.95 -28.70
C THR A 119 11.53 8.25 -28.14
N PRO A 120 12.31 9.34 -28.04
CA PRO A 120 11.82 10.63 -27.57
C PRO A 120 10.56 11.14 -28.32
N PRO A 121 9.55 11.70 -27.62
CA PRO A 121 9.50 11.85 -26.16
C PRO A 121 9.31 10.49 -25.48
N THR A 122 10.22 10.14 -24.56
CA THR A 122 10.22 8.85 -23.89
C THR A 122 9.03 8.77 -22.93
N SER A 123 8.30 7.66 -22.96
CA SER A 123 7.12 7.48 -22.12
C SER A 123 6.80 6.01 -21.93
N TYR A 124 6.37 5.65 -20.72
CA TYR A 124 5.76 4.36 -20.46
C TYR A 124 4.24 4.44 -20.65
N THR A 125 3.64 3.31 -21.02
CA THR A 125 2.21 3.17 -21.35
C THR A 125 1.58 2.09 -20.49
N SER A 126 0.26 1.85 -20.62
CA SER A 126 -0.40 0.72 -19.95
C SER A 126 0.16 -0.65 -20.36
N GLY A 127 0.87 -0.75 -21.50
CA GLY A 127 1.63 -1.95 -21.88
C GLY A 127 2.86 -2.22 -20.99
N ASP A 128 3.27 -1.23 -20.19
CA ASP A 128 4.44 -1.30 -19.30
C ASP A 128 4.06 -1.52 -17.83
N GLY A 129 2.91 -2.17 -17.59
CA GLY A 129 2.45 -2.51 -16.24
C GLY A 129 3.46 -3.37 -15.45
N ASP A 130 4.28 -4.17 -16.12
CA ASP A 130 5.34 -4.97 -15.49
C ASP A 130 6.43 -4.08 -14.88
N LEU A 131 6.77 -2.96 -15.54
CA LEU A 131 7.67 -1.96 -14.99
C LEU A 131 7.04 -1.26 -13.79
N ALA A 132 5.74 -0.95 -13.86
CA ALA A 132 5.03 -0.37 -12.73
C ALA A 132 5.06 -1.31 -11.51
N ASP A 133 4.82 -2.61 -11.71
CA ASP A 133 4.89 -3.63 -10.67
C ASP A 133 6.29 -3.81 -10.07
N ALA A 134 7.33 -3.75 -10.90
CA ALA A 134 8.70 -3.74 -10.43
C ALA A 134 8.98 -2.53 -9.52
N ILE A 135 8.53 -1.33 -9.91
CA ILE A 135 8.68 -0.12 -9.11
C ILE A 135 7.88 -0.20 -7.81
N LYS A 136 6.63 -0.69 -7.85
CA LYS A 136 5.83 -0.91 -6.63
C LYS A 136 6.56 -1.84 -5.66
N MET A 137 7.10 -2.95 -6.15
CA MET A 137 7.86 -3.88 -5.33
C MET A 137 9.11 -3.24 -4.73
N LEU A 138 9.87 -2.45 -5.50
CA LEU A 138 11.01 -1.71 -4.96
C LEU A 138 10.62 -0.71 -3.85
N ILE A 139 9.49 -0.01 -4.01
CA ILE A 139 8.95 0.89 -2.97
C ILE A 139 8.57 0.10 -1.72
N ILE A 140 7.95 -1.07 -1.89
CA ILE A 140 7.56 -1.95 -0.79
C ILE A 140 8.80 -2.43 -0.02
N ILE A 141 9.83 -2.93 -0.73
CA ILE A 141 11.09 -3.37 -0.12
C ILE A 141 11.80 -2.22 0.60
N ALA A 142 11.83 -1.03 -0.01
CA ALA A 142 12.37 0.17 0.61
C ALA A 142 11.69 0.48 1.95
N GLY A 143 10.35 0.32 2.02
CA GLY A 143 9.53 0.60 3.20
C GLY A 143 9.43 -0.54 4.22
N SER A 144 9.83 -1.78 3.89
CA SER A 144 9.61 -2.96 4.73
C SER A 144 10.79 -3.37 5.61
N ALA A 145 11.83 -2.53 5.70
CA ALA A 145 13.02 -2.82 6.50
C ALA A 145 12.68 -3.11 7.96
N GLN A 146 13.12 -4.26 8.46
CA GLN A 146 12.98 -4.61 9.87
C GLN A 146 14.18 -4.09 10.67
N LYS A 147 13.89 -3.54 11.85
CA LYS A 147 14.90 -2.85 12.68
C LYS A 147 16.06 -3.76 13.11
N ASP A 148 15.80 -5.06 13.26
CA ASP A 148 16.77 -6.03 13.78
C ASP A 148 17.19 -7.08 12.73
N ASP A 149 16.88 -6.85 11.44
CA ASP A 149 17.32 -7.70 10.33
C ASP A 149 18.23 -6.92 9.36
N THR A 150 19.53 -7.20 9.44
CA THR A 150 20.56 -6.60 8.58
C THR A 150 20.29 -6.82 7.10
N MET A 151 19.74 -7.98 6.71
CA MET A 151 19.44 -8.28 5.31
C MET A 151 18.33 -7.35 4.80
N SER A 152 17.20 -7.26 5.50
CA SER A 152 16.12 -6.34 5.11
C SER A 152 16.58 -4.87 5.02
N GLN A 153 17.50 -4.44 5.90
CA GLN A 153 18.04 -3.08 5.86
C GLN A 153 18.94 -2.86 4.65
N ALA A 154 19.77 -3.84 4.30
CA ALA A 154 20.59 -3.79 3.09
C ALA A 154 19.70 -3.71 1.84
N MET A 155 18.67 -4.57 1.76
CA MET A 155 17.73 -4.61 0.64
C MET A 155 16.92 -3.31 0.52
N SER A 156 16.48 -2.73 1.65
CA SER A 156 15.82 -1.43 1.65
C SER A 156 16.71 -0.31 1.11
N ARG A 157 17.98 -0.25 1.54
CA ARG A 157 18.94 0.76 1.05
C ARG A 157 19.27 0.58 -0.43
N GLU A 158 19.42 -0.66 -0.88
CA GLU A 158 19.63 -0.96 -2.29
C GLU A 158 18.41 -0.53 -3.11
N ALA A 159 17.20 -0.94 -2.72
CA ALA A 159 15.96 -0.56 -3.40
C ALA A 159 15.78 0.97 -3.52
N ILE A 160 16.06 1.73 -2.45
CA ILE A 160 16.06 3.20 -2.48
C ILE A 160 17.09 3.72 -3.49
N SER A 161 18.29 3.16 -3.50
CA SER A 161 19.35 3.59 -4.40
C SER A 161 18.99 3.33 -5.87
N VAL A 162 18.33 2.20 -6.15
CA VAL A 162 17.81 1.86 -7.50
C VAL A 162 16.70 2.81 -7.91
N LEU A 163 15.70 3.04 -7.06
CA LEU A 163 14.60 3.97 -7.32
C LEU A 163 15.13 5.37 -7.65
N LEU A 164 16.10 5.85 -6.87
CA LEU A 164 16.72 7.16 -7.11
C LEU A 164 17.55 7.19 -8.39
N THR A 165 18.27 6.12 -8.69
CA THR A 165 19.05 5.99 -9.93
C THR A 165 18.14 6.04 -11.15
N LEU A 166 17.06 5.26 -11.16
CA LEU A 166 16.04 5.27 -12.20
C LEU A 166 15.37 6.64 -12.34
N SER A 167 15.00 7.27 -11.22
CA SER A 167 14.31 8.57 -11.22
C SER A 167 15.16 9.73 -11.78
N ARG A 168 16.49 9.64 -11.63
CA ARG A 168 17.44 10.67 -12.05
C ARG A 168 18.02 10.43 -13.44
N HIS A 169 17.82 9.24 -14.01
CA HIS A 169 18.36 8.91 -15.32
C HIS A 169 17.60 9.66 -16.43
N PRO A 170 18.26 10.44 -17.30
CA PRO A 170 17.60 11.36 -18.23
C PRO A 170 16.74 10.66 -19.30
N GLN A 171 17.01 9.39 -19.58
CA GLN A 171 16.27 8.59 -20.57
C GLN A 171 15.19 7.70 -19.95
N VAL A 172 15.07 7.65 -18.62
CA VAL A 172 14.07 6.83 -17.92
C VAL A 172 12.93 7.75 -17.46
N PRO A 173 11.75 7.72 -18.10
CA PRO A 173 10.64 8.60 -17.76
C PRO A 173 9.82 8.02 -16.60
N LEU A 174 10.46 7.76 -15.45
CA LEU A 174 9.86 7.04 -14.32
C LEU A 174 8.52 7.66 -13.85
N HIS A 175 8.43 8.99 -13.90
CA HIS A 175 7.23 9.76 -13.55
C HIS A 175 5.99 9.38 -14.38
N THR A 176 6.16 8.81 -15.59
CA THR A 176 5.05 8.39 -16.43
C THR A 176 4.34 7.14 -15.90
N LEU A 177 5.05 6.27 -15.14
CA LEU A 177 4.44 5.10 -14.48
C LEU A 177 3.48 5.48 -13.35
N ALA A 178 3.69 6.64 -12.72
CA ALA A 178 2.80 7.12 -11.66
C ALA A 178 1.39 7.40 -12.20
N ASN A 179 1.30 7.85 -13.46
CA ASN A 179 0.05 8.29 -14.09
C ASN A 179 -0.65 7.18 -14.91
N ILE A 180 -0.19 5.93 -14.81
CA ILE A 180 -0.85 4.81 -15.51
C ILE A 180 -2.06 4.38 -14.70
N HIS A 181 -3.22 4.96 -14.98
CA HIS A 181 -4.47 4.67 -14.27
C HIS A 181 -5.41 3.73 -15.05
N TRP A 182 -4.87 2.67 -15.65
CA TRP A 182 -5.73 1.66 -16.27
C TRP A 182 -6.17 0.63 -15.23
N GLY A 183 -7.47 0.45 -15.03
CA GLY A 183 -8.01 -0.55 -14.10
C GLY A 183 -7.72 -0.28 -12.61
N HIS A 184 -7.65 -1.36 -11.82
CA HIS A 184 -7.64 -1.29 -10.35
C HIS A 184 -6.24 -1.30 -9.71
N ALA A 185 -5.19 -1.45 -10.52
CA ALA A 185 -3.89 -1.84 -9.98
C ALA A 185 -2.67 -1.29 -10.71
N PHE A 186 -2.79 -0.64 -11.87
CA PHE A 186 -1.62 -0.38 -12.73
C PHE A 186 -0.67 0.70 -12.18
N GLY A 187 -1.19 1.75 -11.56
CA GLY A 187 -0.41 2.92 -11.13
C GLY A 187 0.45 2.67 -9.88
N VAL A 188 1.63 3.31 -9.83
CA VAL A 188 2.54 3.22 -8.67
C VAL A 188 1.92 3.87 -7.41
N GLU A 189 1.04 4.84 -7.59
CA GLU A 189 0.35 5.55 -6.49
C GLU A 189 -0.51 4.62 -5.60
N PHE A 190 -1.01 3.50 -6.15
CA PHE A 190 -1.86 2.56 -5.42
C PHE A 190 -1.17 1.91 -4.21
N VAL A 191 0.17 1.88 -4.19
CA VAL A 191 0.95 1.44 -3.02
C VAL A 191 0.65 2.31 -1.81
N ALA A 192 0.67 3.63 -1.99
CA ALA A 192 0.45 4.57 -0.90
C ALA A 192 -1.02 4.57 -0.46
N ASP A 193 -1.95 4.60 -1.42
CA ASP A 193 -3.39 4.69 -1.13
C ASP A 193 -3.89 3.48 -0.32
N THR A 194 -3.52 2.27 -0.76
CA THR A 194 -3.96 1.03 -0.11
C THR A 194 -3.39 0.91 1.30
N ALA A 195 -2.10 1.21 1.47
CA ALA A 195 -1.43 1.13 2.76
C ALA A 195 -1.89 2.23 3.73
N LEU A 196 -2.04 3.48 3.27
CA LEU A 196 -2.49 4.59 4.10
C LEU A 196 -3.94 4.39 4.58
N THR A 197 -4.81 3.88 3.72
CA THR A 197 -6.21 3.60 4.07
C THR A 197 -6.31 2.66 5.26
N VAL A 198 -5.64 1.50 5.19
CA VAL A 198 -5.70 0.52 6.29
C VAL A 198 -4.96 1.00 7.54
N TYR A 199 -3.85 1.73 7.37
CA TYR A 199 -3.14 2.35 8.49
C TYR A 199 -4.05 3.33 9.24
N ILE A 200 -4.80 4.18 8.54
CA ILE A 200 -5.77 5.08 9.17
C ILE A 200 -6.88 4.29 9.87
N LEU A 201 -7.45 3.28 9.20
CA LEU A 201 -8.53 2.45 9.80
C LEU A 201 -8.10 1.78 11.10
N ILE A 202 -6.91 1.15 11.13
CA ILE A 202 -6.38 0.48 12.32
C ILE A 202 -6.18 1.48 13.46
N ASN A 203 -5.52 2.61 13.22
CA ASN A 203 -5.22 3.57 14.29
C ASN A 203 -6.47 4.31 14.79
N LEU A 204 -7.45 4.58 13.92
CA LEU A 204 -8.74 5.09 14.35
C LEU A 204 -9.50 4.06 15.19
N MET A 205 -9.43 2.78 14.83
CA MET A 205 -10.04 1.70 15.61
C MET A 205 -9.42 1.64 17.01
N ASP A 206 -8.09 1.65 17.10
CA ASP A 206 -7.37 1.68 18.37
C ASP A 206 -7.79 2.88 19.24
N GLY A 207 -7.83 4.09 18.66
CA GLY A 207 -8.30 5.29 19.35
C GLY A 207 -9.78 5.21 19.81
N VAL A 208 -10.65 4.57 19.04
CA VAL A 208 -12.06 4.35 19.41
C VAL A 208 -12.16 3.35 20.56
N ILE A 209 -11.45 2.22 20.50
CA ILE A 209 -11.39 1.21 21.57
C ILE A 209 -10.87 1.83 22.85
N PHE A 210 -9.75 2.56 22.80
CA PHE A 210 -9.19 3.25 23.96
C PHE A 210 -10.19 4.22 24.62
N SER A 211 -11.03 4.88 23.82
CA SER A 211 -12.04 5.82 24.33
C SER A 211 -13.27 5.15 24.95
N LYS A 212 -13.58 3.91 24.55
CA LYS A 212 -14.74 3.14 25.02
C LYS A 212 -14.26 2.11 26.04
N ARG A 213 -14.34 2.45 27.33
CA ARG A 213 -14.06 1.55 28.47
C ARG A 213 -15.12 0.44 28.65
N ASP A 214 -15.65 -0.11 27.57
CA ASP A 214 -16.80 -1.01 27.57
C ASP A 214 -16.43 -2.34 26.89
N ASP A 215 -16.79 -3.46 27.51
CA ASP A 215 -16.40 -4.84 27.15
C ASP A 215 -17.06 -5.36 25.85
N ASN A 216 -17.76 -4.51 25.11
CA ASN A 216 -18.34 -4.90 23.84
C ASN A 216 -17.22 -5.13 22.82
N GLU A 217 -17.09 -6.38 22.35
CA GLU A 217 -16.09 -6.80 21.37
C GLU A 217 -16.24 -5.99 20.07
N ILE A 218 -15.41 -4.97 19.88
CA ILE A 218 -15.32 -4.17 18.66
C ILE A 218 -14.36 -4.89 17.71
N SER A 219 -14.77 -5.12 16.47
CA SER A 219 -13.95 -5.81 15.47
C SER A 219 -13.81 -5.00 14.19
N LEU A 220 -12.57 -4.77 13.77
CA LEU A 220 -12.24 -4.17 12.48
C LEU A 220 -12.78 -5.01 11.31
N LEU A 221 -12.80 -6.34 11.45
CA LEU A 221 -13.20 -7.28 10.40
C LEU A 221 -14.70 -7.22 10.07
N GLU A 222 -15.53 -6.74 11.02
CA GLU A 222 -16.96 -6.53 10.81
C GLU A 222 -17.26 -5.23 10.07
N MET A 223 -16.29 -4.33 9.92
CA MET A 223 -16.52 -3.04 9.29
C MET A 223 -16.67 -3.18 7.78
N ARG A 224 -17.72 -2.59 7.22
CA ARG A 224 -17.92 -2.56 5.77
C ARG A 224 -16.77 -1.86 5.05
N SER A 225 -16.28 -0.73 5.58
CA SER A 225 -15.10 -0.05 5.02
C SER A 225 -13.85 -0.95 4.98
N PHE A 226 -13.62 -1.78 6.00
CA PHE A 226 -12.51 -2.72 6.01
C PHE A 226 -12.72 -3.86 5.02
N GLN A 227 -13.93 -4.43 4.95
CA GLN A 227 -14.27 -5.50 4.01
C GLN A 227 -14.16 -5.02 2.55
N TYR A 228 -14.59 -3.80 2.26
CA TYR A 228 -14.42 -3.17 0.96
C TYR A 228 -12.94 -3.04 0.62
N TRP A 229 -12.16 -2.43 1.53
CA TRP A 229 -10.71 -2.30 1.38
C TRP A 229 -10.04 -3.65 1.14
N ALA A 230 -10.34 -4.66 1.97
CA ALA A 230 -9.76 -6.01 1.87
C ALA A 230 -10.07 -6.66 0.53
N GLY A 231 -11.28 -6.45 -0.01
CA GLY A 231 -11.64 -6.98 -1.33
C GLY A 231 -10.83 -6.41 -2.49
N HIS A 232 -10.27 -5.21 -2.36
CA HIS A 232 -9.36 -4.63 -3.34
C HIS A 232 -7.89 -4.93 -3.01
N ALA A 233 -7.49 -4.73 -1.76
CA ALA A 233 -6.12 -4.86 -1.28
C ALA A 233 -5.61 -6.30 -1.25
N LEU A 234 -6.51 -7.28 -1.27
CA LEU A 234 -6.16 -8.69 -1.35
C LEU A 234 -6.35 -9.25 -2.76
N ALA A 235 -7.07 -8.59 -3.67
CA ALA A 235 -7.36 -9.15 -4.98
C ALA A 235 -6.10 -9.41 -5.82
N ASN A 236 -6.19 -10.40 -6.71
CA ASN A 236 -5.15 -10.73 -7.69
C ASN A 236 -5.50 -10.14 -9.06
N TYR A 237 -5.45 -8.81 -9.17
CA TYR A 237 -5.64 -8.09 -10.44
C TYR A 237 -4.46 -8.28 -11.40
N ASP A 238 -4.57 -7.73 -12.60
CA ASP A 238 -3.42 -7.52 -13.47
C ASP A 238 -2.48 -6.48 -12.86
N TYR A 239 -1.19 -6.80 -12.78
CA TYR A 239 -0.15 -5.98 -12.18
C TYR A 239 -0.45 -5.51 -10.74
N PRO A 240 -0.65 -6.44 -9.77
CA PRO A 240 -1.17 -6.12 -8.45
C PRO A 240 -0.07 -6.05 -7.37
N ALA A 241 1.17 -5.68 -7.70
CA ALA A 241 2.28 -5.79 -6.75
C ALA A 241 2.05 -5.03 -5.42
N GLN A 242 1.25 -3.96 -5.42
CA GLN A 242 0.83 -3.24 -4.21
C GLN A 242 0.06 -4.10 -3.20
N ASN A 243 -0.61 -5.17 -3.66
CA ASN A 243 -1.42 -6.04 -2.82
C ASN A 243 -0.58 -7.12 -2.10
N ILE A 244 0.64 -7.40 -2.56
CA ILE A 244 1.52 -8.45 -2.02
C ILE A 244 1.73 -8.33 -0.49
N PRO A 245 2.19 -7.18 0.06
CA PRO A 245 2.42 -7.05 1.49
C PRO A 245 1.12 -7.20 2.30
N HIS A 246 -0.01 -6.71 1.77
CA HIS A 246 -1.30 -6.85 2.42
C HIS A 246 -1.74 -8.31 2.45
N ARG A 247 -1.65 -9.03 1.33
CA ARG A 247 -1.93 -10.47 1.29
C ARG A 247 -1.10 -11.23 2.31
N ARG A 248 0.21 -10.99 2.35
CA ARG A 248 1.14 -11.67 3.26
C ARG A 248 0.77 -11.44 4.73
N PHE A 249 0.49 -10.20 5.12
CA PHE A 249 0.18 -9.84 6.50
C PHE A 249 -1.20 -10.35 6.93
N TRP A 250 -2.24 -10.09 6.14
CA TRP A 250 -3.61 -10.38 6.50
C TRP A 250 -3.98 -11.86 6.41
N SER A 251 -3.30 -12.63 5.55
CA SER A 251 -3.51 -14.08 5.49
C SER A 251 -3.12 -14.80 6.79
N GLU A 252 -2.10 -14.31 7.50
CA GLU A 252 -1.71 -14.87 8.81
C GLU A 252 -2.80 -14.68 9.87
N MET A 253 -3.65 -13.66 9.68
CA MET A 253 -4.79 -13.35 10.54
C MET A 253 -6.10 -13.97 10.05
N GLY A 254 -6.04 -14.86 9.03
CA GLY A 254 -7.22 -15.53 8.47
C GLY A 254 -8.06 -14.68 7.51
N VAL A 255 -7.60 -13.48 7.15
CA VAL A 255 -8.27 -12.61 6.17
C VAL A 255 -7.73 -12.96 4.78
N THR A 256 -8.41 -13.89 4.11
CA THR A 256 -8.03 -14.47 2.81
C THR A 256 -8.98 -14.05 1.68
N ASP A 257 -8.67 -14.46 0.45
CA ASP A 257 -9.58 -14.29 -0.71
C ASP A 257 -10.96 -14.93 -0.42
N ASP A 258 -10.97 -16.13 0.18
CA ASP A 258 -12.21 -16.84 0.53
C ASP A 258 -13.00 -16.08 1.61
N TRP A 259 -12.31 -15.54 2.62
CA TRP A 259 -12.93 -14.71 3.64
C TRP A 259 -13.63 -13.48 3.03
N VAL A 260 -12.97 -12.79 2.08
CA VAL A 260 -13.58 -11.65 1.37
C VAL A 260 -14.83 -12.10 0.61
N CYS A 261 -14.75 -13.24 -0.10
CA CYS A 261 -15.88 -13.77 -0.86
C CYS A 261 -17.07 -14.08 0.04
N GLU A 262 -16.81 -14.68 1.21
CA GLU A 262 -17.85 -14.97 2.21
C GLU A 262 -18.49 -13.69 2.75
N GLN A 263 -17.69 -12.67 3.10
CA GLN A 263 -18.25 -11.41 3.63
C GLN A 263 -19.10 -10.69 2.58
N ARG A 264 -18.61 -10.56 1.34
CA ARG A 264 -19.36 -9.93 0.24
C ARG A 264 -20.64 -10.70 -0.10
N GLY A 265 -20.57 -12.04 -0.07
CA GLY A 265 -21.75 -12.91 -0.25
C GLY A 265 -22.81 -12.69 0.83
N ARG A 266 -22.41 -12.54 2.10
CA ARG A 266 -23.32 -12.23 3.22
C ARG A 266 -23.99 -10.86 3.07
N GLU A 267 -23.29 -9.89 2.50
CA GLU A 267 -23.82 -8.53 2.27
C GLU A 267 -24.61 -8.39 0.96
N GLY A 268 -24.68 -9.44 0.12
CA GLY A 268 -25.31 -9.39 -1.20
C GLY A 268 -24.56 -8.50 -2.19
N LEU A 269 -23.26 -8.27 -1.95
CA LEU A 269 -22.39 -7.43 -2.79
C LEU A 269 -21.66 -8.26 -3.85
N PRO A 270 -21.33 -7.66 -5.01
CA PRO A 270 -20.55 -8.33 -6.04
C PRO A 270 -19.16 -8.73 -5.52
N VAL A 271 -18.81 -10.01 -5.70
CA VAL A 271 -17.59 -10.62 -5.19
C VAL A 271 -16.32 -10.02 -5.82
N PHE A 272 -16.37 -9.61 -7.09
CA PHE A 272 -15.26 -8.97 -7.81
C PHE A 272 -15.75 -7.83 -8.71
N GLY A 273 -14.99 -6.74 -8.79
CA GLY A 273 -15.08 -5.72 -9.85
C GLY A 273 -16.39 -4.92 -9.94
N GLY A 274 -17.31 -5.05 -8.99
CA GLY A 274 -18.49 -4.20 -8.91
C GLY A 274 -18.23 -2.91 -8.15
N ILE A 275 -18.86 -1.82 -8.58
CA ILE A 275 -18.88 -0.54 -7.86
C ILE A 275 -19.72 -0.75 -6.58
N ASP A 276 -19.07 -0.78 -5.42
CA ASP A 276 -19.77 -0.64 -4.14
C ASP A 276 -20.13 0.84 -3.98
N PRO A 277 -21.39 1.23 -3.77
CA PRO A 277 -21.82 2.63 -3.68
C PRO A 277 -21.42 3.31 -2.36
N LEU A 278 -20.22 3.02 -1.82
CA LEU A 278 -19.65 3.77 -0.71
C LEU A 278 -19.43 5.24 -1.07
#